data_AF-A0A7J6RC43-F1
#
_entry.id   AF-A0A7J6RC43-F1
#
_cell.length_a   1.000
_cell.length_b   1.000
_cell.length_c   1.000
_cell.angle_alpha   90.00
_cell.angle_beta   90.00
_cell.angle_gamma   90.00
#
_symmetry.space_group_name_H-M   'P 1'
#
loop_
_entity.id
_entity.type
_entity.pdbx_description
1 polymer ?
#
loop_
_entity_poly.entity_id
_entity_poly.type
_entity_poly.pdbx_seq_one_letter_code
_entity_poly.pdbx_strand_id
1 'polypeptide(L)'
;GRLKDALKLIKEHVEFRRTYGPIENMRPHEDFPHALASKAWKFAGVTRCGHPFAVFKAKNIVPKDIHGGLTEYIKYLAYNLDSLGKTADSIPGSDGKLVVLIDLEGWSVSRNADMSFARQFIRLAQDE
;
A
#
# COMPACT_ATOMS: atom_id res chain seq x y z
N GLY A 1 1.80 -23.11 -11.84
CA GLY A 1 1.64 -24.38 -11.09
C GLY A 1 2.04 -24.08 -9.69
N ARG A 2 1.17 -24.32 -8.69
CA ARG A 2 1.12 -23.54 -7.42
C ARG A 2 2.46 -23.23 -6.75
N LEU A 3 3.44 -24.14 -6.75
CA LEU A 3 4.78 -23.90 -6.20
C LEU A 3 5.61 -22.88 -7.01
N LYS A 4 5.56 -22.95 -8.35
CA LYS A 4 6.23 -21.98 -9.23
C LYS A 4 5.64 -20.58 -9.08
N ASP A 5 4.33 -20.51 -8.84
CA ASP A 5 3.62 -19.25 -8.67
C ASP A 5 4.02 -18.61 -7.32
N ALA A 6 4.05 -19.40 -6.24
CA ALA A 6 4.54 -18.94 -4.93
C ALA A 6 6.02 -18.49 -4.96
N LEU A 7 6.90 -19.23 -5.65
CA LEU A 7 8.32 -18.84 -5.80
C LEU A 7 8.48 -17.51 -6.56
N LYS A 8 7.59 -17.24 -7.51
CA LYS A 8 7.58 -15.97 -8.24
C LYS A 8 7.23 -14.81 -7.30
N LEU A 9 6.17 -14.95 -6.50
CA LEU A 9 5.75 -13.94 -5.52
C LEU A 9 6.86 -13.66 -4.48
N ILE A 10 7.50 -14.71 -3.97
CA ILE A 10 8.64 -14.58 -3.04
C ILE A 10 9.79 -13.80 -3.69
N LYS A 11 10.10 -14.08 -4.96
CA LYS A 11 11.16 -13.37 -5.69
C LYS A 11 10.81 -11.90 -5.90
N GLU A 12 9.57 -11.60 -6.27
CA GLU A 12 9.08 -10.23 -6.45
C GLU A 12 9.11 -9.44 -5.14
N HIS A 13 8.73 -10.07 -4.01
CA HIS A 13 8.87 -9.49 -2.68
C HIS A 13 10.32 -9.18 -2.30
N VAL A 14 11.26 -10.09 -2.59
CA VAL A 14 12.69 -9.88 -2.36
C VAL A 14 13.24 -8.76 -3.24
N GLU A 15 12.84 -8.68 -4.50
CA GLU A 15 13.24 -7.60 -5.41
C GLU A 15 12.70 -6.24 -4.98
N PHE A 16 11.45 -6.19 -4.49
CA PHE A 16 10.87 -4.99 -3.89
C PHE A 16 11.71 -4.53 -2.69
N ARG A 17 12.00 -5.42 -1.74
CA ARG A 17 12.84 -5.12 -0.56
C ARG A 17 14.25 -4.65 -0.93
N ARG A 18 14.86 -5.22 -1.97
CA ARG A 18 16.16 -4.76 -2.49
C ARG A 18 16.10 -3.34 -3.04
N THR A 19 15.00 -2.98 -3.70
CA THR A 19 14.83 -1.68 -4.35
C THR A 19 14.49 -0.58 -3.33
N TYR A 20 13.63 -0.89 -2.36
CA TYR A 20 13.03 0.13 -1.48
C TYR A 20 13.50 0.06 -0.02
N GLY A 21 14.22 -1.00 0.37
CA GLY A 21 14.71 -1.22 1.72
C GLY A 21 13.70 -1.94 2.65
N PRO A 22 14.11 -2.30 3.88
CA PRO A 22 13.25 -2.97 4.84
C PRO A 22 12.21 -2.00 5.42
N ILE A 23 10.96 -2.14 5.00
CA ILE A 23 9.84 -1.29 5.46
C ILE A 23 9.48 -1.50 6.94
N GLU A 24 9.77 -2.68 7.50
CA GLU A 24 9.41 -3.05 8.87
C GLU A 24 10.08 -2.19 9.96
N ASN A 25 11.21 -1.55 9.64
CA ASN A 25 11.97 -0.72 10.59
C ASN A 25 11.77 0.78 10.34
N MET A 26 10.98 1.16 9.34
CA MET A 26 10.79 2.57 8.99
C MET A 26 9.80 3.26 9.93
N ARG A 27 10.07 4.53 10.20
CA ARG A 27 9.27 5.41 11.06
C ARG A 27 8.52 6.42 10.20
N PRO A 28 7.17 6.44 10.24
CA PRO A 28 6.40 7.25 9.30
C PRO A 28 6.68 8.74 9.28
N HIS A 29 6.97 9.32 10.43
CA HIS A 29 7.26 10.74 10.56
C HIS A 29 8.66 11.12 10.07
N GLU A 30 9.55 10.15 9.87
CA GLU A 30 10.93 10.39 9.42
C GLU A 30 11.14 9.95 7.97
N ASP A 31 10.69 8.75 7.64
CA ASP A 31 10.96 8.12 6.34
C ASP A 31 9.93 8.49 5.27
N PHE A 32 8.73 8.94 5.67
CA PHE A 32 7.66 9.30 4.76
C PHE A 32 6.75 10.44 5.27
N PRO A 33 7.33 11.59 5.66
CA PRO A 33 6.59 12.70 6.27
C PRO A 33 5.57 13.32 5.32
N HIS A 34 5.83 13.39 4.01
CA HIS A 34 4.91 13.98 3.04
C HIS A 34 3.77 13.01 2.73
N ALA A 35 4.08 11.72 2.56
CA ALA A 35 3.07 10.71 2.33
C ALA A 35 2.15 10.55 3.55
N LEU A 36 2.69 10.67 4.77
CA LEU A 36 1.91 10.75 6.00
C LEU A 36 1.03 12.01 6.04
N ALA A 37 1.59 13.17 5.73
CA ALA A 37 0.89 14.45 5.71
C ALA A 37 -0.25 14.50 4.67
N SER A 38 -0.15 13.74 3.58
CA SER A 38 -1.19 13.63 2.56
C SER A 38 -2.53 13.12 3.13
N LYS A 39 -2.49 12.32 4.21
CA LYS A 39 -3.67 11.61 4.75
C LYS A 39 -4.39 10.78 3.68
N ALA A 40 -3.66 10.30 2.68
CA ALA A 40 -4.19 9.42 1.65
C ALA A 40 -4.62 8.06 2.21
N TRP A 41 -3.96 7.61 3.28
CA TRP A 41 -4.26 6.35 3.95
C TRP A 41 -5.00 6.57 5.26
N LYS A 42 -6.02 5.74 5.51
CA LYS A 42 -6.71 5.69 6.79
C LYS A 42 -7.09 4.25 7.12
N PHE A 43 -6.59 3.72 8.22
CA PHE A 43 -7.13 2.50 8.81
C PHE A 43 -8.58 2.72 9.25
N ALA A 44 -9.47 1.82 8.85
CA ALA A 44 -10.91 1.99 9.02
C ALA A 44 -11.53 0.98 9.99
N GLY A 45 -10.86 -0.15 10.24
CA GLY A 45 -11.28 -1.13 11.24
C GLY A 45 -11.15 -2.56 10.75
N VAL A 46 -12.01 -3.43 11.28
CA VAL A 46 -12.12 -4.84 10.89
C VAL A 46 -13.52 -5.07 10.35
N THR A 47 -13.64 -5.77 9.22
CA THR A 47 -14.91 -6.14 8.61
C THR A 47 -15.64 -7.19 9.45
N ARG A 48 -16.93 -7.42 9.16
CA ARG A 48 -17.69 -8.51 9.80
C ARG A 48 -17.10 -9.90 9.53
N CYS A 49 -16.32 -10.04 8.47
CA CYS A 49 -15.65 -11.29 8.10
C CYS A 49 -14.28 -11.46 8.76
N GLY A 50 -13.87 -10.55 9.65
CA GLY A 50 -12.57 -10.62 10.33
C GLY A 50 -11.39 -10.10 9.52
N HIS A 51 -11.64 -9.36 8.43
CA HIS A 51 -10.56 -8.77 7.61
C HIS A 51 -10.27 -7.34 8.04
N PRO A 52 -9.03 -6.95 8.35
CA PRO A 52 -8.70 -5.55 8.53
C PRO A 52 -8.93 -4.79 7.22
N PHE A 53 -9.39 -3.55 7.31
CA PHE A 53 -9.57 -2.73 6.13
C PHE A 53 -9.13 -1.29 6.32
N ALA A 54 -8.62 -0.73 5.24
CA ALA A 54 -8.23 0.67 5.13
C ALA A 54 -8.95 1.35 3.95
N VAL A 55 -9.02 2.67 4.03
CA VAL A 55 -9.48 3.52 2.94
C VAL A 55 -8.28 4.27 2.37
N PHE A 56 -8.09 4.15 1.05
CA PHE A 56 -7.14 4.92 0.28
C PHE A 56 -7.88 6.02 -0.49
N LYS A 57 -7.50 7.28 -0.29
CA LYS A 57 -8.15 8.46 -0.88
C LYS A 57 -7.31 9.02 -2.03
N ALA A 58 -7.76 8.79 -3.26
CA ALA A 58 -7.03 9.21 -4.45
C ALA A 58 -6.86 10.73 -4.54
N LYS A 59 -7.87 11.53 -4.14
CA LYS A 59 -7.76 13.02 -4.13
C LYS A 59 -6.62 13.57 -3.29
N ASN A 60 -6.15 12.80 -2.31
CA ASN A 60 -5.09 13.21 -1.40
C ASN A 60 -3.69 12.91 -1.98
N ILE A 61 -3.60 12.15 -3.07
CA ILE A 61 -2.38 11.97 -3.86
C ILE A 61 -2.59 12.68 -5.20
N VAL A 62 -2.01 13.87 -5.34
CA VAL A 62 -1.97 14.61 -6.60
C VAL A 62 -0.57 14.46 -7.20
N PRO A 63 -0.37 13.69 -8.29
CA PRO A 63 0.94 13.45 -8.90
C PRO A 63 1.77 14.70 -9.23
N LYS A 64 1.10 15.82 -9.54
CA LYS A 64 1.78 17.10 -9.83
C LYS A 64 2.34 17.80 -8.59
N ASP A 65 1.84 17.46 -7.40
CA ASP A 65 2.17 18.13 -6.13
C ASP A 65 2.79 17.17 -5.11
N ILE A 66 3.30 15.99 -5.55
CA ILE A 66 3.93 15.00 -4.65
C ILE A 66 5.27 15.54 -4.13
N HIS A 67 5.19 16.27 -3.02
CA HIS A 67 6.36 16.55 -2.19
C HIS A 67 6.85 15.21 -1.61
N GLY A 68 8.17 14.99 -1.60
CA GLY A 68 8.76 13.68 -1.24
C GLY A 68 8.94 12.69 -2.39
N GLY A 69 8.28 12.93 -3.53
CA GLY A 69 8.40 12.11 -4.73
C GLY A 69 7.68 10.76 -4.66
N LEU A 70 7.55 10.11 -5.82
CA LEU A 70 6.80 8.86 -5.98
C LEU A 70 7.30 7.72 -5.07
N THR A 71 8.63 7.63 -4.91
CA THR A 71 9.28 6.58 -4.11
C THR A 71 8.83 6.60 -2.65
N GLU A 72 8.69 7.78 -2.05
CA GLU A 72 8.22 7.92 -0.67
C GLU A 72 6.81 7.34 -0.51
N TYR A 73 5.91 7.64 -1.44
CA TYR A 73 4.54 7.17 -1.42
C TYR A 73 4.40 5.67 -1.69
N ILE A 74 5.26 5.09 -2.54
CA ILE A 74 5.32 3.64 -2.75
C ILE A 74 5.79 2.94 -1.46
N LYS A 75 6.82 3.47 -0.80
CA LYS A 75 7.27 2.94 0.50
C LYS A 75 6.19 3.03 1.56
N TYR A 76 5.48 4.17 1.62
CA TYR A 76 4.40 4.35 2.57
C TYR A 76 3.21 3.42 2.29
N LEU A 77 2.87 3.20 1.02
CA LEU A 77 1.90 2.20 0.61
C LEU A 77 2.28 0.80 1.14
N ALA A 78 3.50 0.35 0.85
CA ALA A 78 3.97 -0.95 1.30
C ALA A 78 4.00 -1.06 2.83
N TYR A 79 4.40 0.00 3.54
CA TYR A 79 4.33 0.07 5.00
C TYR A 79 2.89 -0.10 5.53
N ASN A 80 1.90 0.55 4.91
CA ASN A 80 0.50 0.41 5.32
C ASN A 80 -0.05 -1.00 5.03
N LEU A 81 0.32 -1.62 3.91
CA LEU A 81 -0.08 -2.99 3.57
C LEU A 81 0.54 -4.00 4.55
N ASP A 82 1.82 -3.88 4.87
CA ASP A 82 2.49 -4.71 5.88
C ASP A 82 1.83 -4.55 7.26
N SER A 83 1.47 -3.33 7.65
CA SER A 83 0.75 -3.07 8.89
C SER A 83 -0.66 -3.69 8.91
N LEU A 84 -1.37 -3.67 7.77
CA LEU A 84 -2.66 -4.35 7.63
C LEU A 84 -2.51 -5.87 7.71
N GLY A 85 -1.49 -6.44 7.05
CA GLY A 85 -1.18 -7.87 7.12
C GLY A 85 -0.91 -8.32 8.55
N LYS A 86 -0.05 -7.62 9.29
CA LYS A 86 0.19 -7.88 10.72
C LYS A 86 -1.09 -7.79 11.56
N THR A 87 -1.99 -6.87 11.22
CA THR A 87 -3.31 -6.79 11.87
C THR A 87 -4.13 -8.03 11.55
N ALA A 88 -4.14 -8.50 10.30
CA ALA A 88 -4.84 -9.72 9.89
C ALA A 88 -4.32 -10.95 10.64
N ASP A 89 -3.00 -11.06 10.80
CA ASP A 89 -2.35 -12.16 11.55
C ASP A 89 -2.72 -12.15 13.04
N SER A 90 -3.01 -10.98 13.61
CA SER A 90 -3.40 -10.83 15.01
C SER A 90 -4.87 -11.21 15.28
N ILE A 91 -5.69 -11.36 14.24
CA ILE A 91 -7.12 -11.64 14.38
C ILE A 91 -7.34 -13.16 14.44
N PRO A 92 -7.90 -13.70 15.54
CA PRO A 92 -8.15 -15.14 15.65
C PRO A 92 -9.10 -15.65 14.56
N GLY A 93 -8.70 -16.70 13.85
CA GLY A 93 -9.51 -17.30 12.78
C GLY A 93 -9.54 -16.51 11.46
N SER A 94 -8.74 -15.43 11.35
CA SER A 94 -8.50 -14.74 10.10
C SER A 94 -7.85 -15.67 9.08
N ASP A 95 -8.23 -15.52 7.81
CA ASP A 95 -7.58 -16.20 6.68
C ASP A 95 -6.42 -15.38 6.09
N GLY A 96 -5.95 -14.36 6.82
CA GLY A 96 -4.81 -13.52 6.43
C GLY A 96 -5.15 -12.46 5.38
N LYS A 97 -6.41 -12.35 4.95
CA LYS A 97 -6.81 -11.39 3.92
C LYS A 97 -7.06 -10.00 4.50
N LEU A 98 -6.78 -8.99 3.69
CA LEU A 98 -7.05 -7.58 3.97
C LEU A 98 -7.97 -6.98 2.90
N VAL A 99 -8.60 -5.85 3.22
CA VAL A 99 -9.45 -5.10 2.29
C VAL A 99 -8.95 -3.66 2.18
N VAL A 100 -8.74 -3.18 0.95
CA VAL A 100 -8.46 -1.75 0.71
C VAL A 100 -9.60 -1.16 -0.10
N LEU A 101 -10.31 -0.20 0.49
CA LEU A 101 -11.33 0.59 -0.21
C LEU A 101 -10.65 1.77 -0.88
N ILE A 102 -10.72 1.82 -2.20
CA ILE A 102 -10.13 2.90 -2.99
C ILE A 102 -11.22 3.94 -3.28
N ASP A 103 -11.15 5.06 -2.57
CA ASP A 103 -11.97 6.25 -2.81
C ASP A 103 -11.37 7.05 -3.96
N LEU A 104 -12.01 6.93 -5.12
CA LEU A 104 -11.64 7.61 -6.37
C LEU A 104 -12.25 9.00 -6.50
N GLU A 105 -12.95 9.52 -5.48
CA GLU A 105 -13.45 10.89 -5.49
C GLU A 105 -12.30 11.87 -5.77
N GLY A 106 -12.52 12.82 -6.67
CA GLY A 106 -11.53 13.83 -7.05
C GLY A 106 -10.39 13.32 -7.94
N TRP A 107 -10.41 12.04 -8.34
CA TRP A 107 -9.48 11.51 -9.34
C TRP A 107 -9.85 12.02 -10.74
N SER A 108 -8.88 12.58 -11.46
CA SER A 108 -9.05 12.98 -12.86
C SER A 108 -7.78 12.77 -13.67
N VAL A 109 -7.94 12.54 -14.98
CA VAL A 109 -6.82 12.45 -15.93
C VAL A 109 -5.99 13.75 -15.96
N SER A 110 -6.62 14.89 -15.71
CA SER A 110 -5.95 16.20 -15.68
C SER A 110 -5.09 16.44 -14.42
N ARG A 111 -5.44 15.79 -13.29
CA ARG A 111 -4.70 15.86 -12.02
C ARG A 111 -3.70 14.71 -11.86
N ASN A 112 -4.04 13.52 -12.36
CA ASN A 112 -3.33 12.28 -12.09
C ASN A 112 -2.93 11.56 -13.39
N ALA A 113 -2.43 12.32 -14.38
CA ALA A 113 -1.97 11.78 -15.68
C ALA A 113 -0.84 10.75 -15.53
N ASP A 114 -0.02 10.88 -14.48
CA ASP A 114 1.03 9.91 -14.20
C ASP A 114 0.46 8.67 -13.49
N MET A 115 0.28 7.61 -14.28
CA MET A 115 -0.19 6.30 -13.82
C MET A 115 0.93 5.46 -13.15
N SER A 116 2.14 5.99 -12.96
CA SER A 116 3.25 5.30 -12.29
C SER A 116 2.85 4.81 -10.89
N PHE A 117 2.21 5.66 -10.09
CA PHE A 117 1.72 5.29 -8.76
C PHE A 117 0.65 4.21 -8.81
N ALA A 118 -0.36 4.37 -9.68
CA ALA A 118 -1.43 3.38 -9.84
C ALA A 118 -0.89 2.03 -10.31
N ARG A 119 0.10 2.00 -11.20
CA ARG A 119 0.77 0.77 -11.65
C ARG A 119 1.53 0.08 -10.52
N GLN A 120 2.23 0.84 -9.67
CA GLN A 120 2.94 0.28 -8.52
C GLN A 120 1.97 -0.22 -7.44
N PHE A 121 0.85 0.49 -7.23
CA PHE A 121 -0.22 0.02 -6.37
C PHE A 121 -0.80 -1.31 -6.84
N ILE A 122 -1.15 -1.41 -8.13
CA ILE A 122 -1.67 -2.65 -8.72
C ILE A 122 -0.67 -3.78 -8.60
N ARG A 123 0.61 -3.52 -8.88
CA ARG A 123 1.68 -4.51 -8.74
C ARG A 123 1.74 -5.06 -7.31
N LEU A 124 1.75 -4.18 -6.30
CA LEU A 124 1.76 -4.60 -4.90
C LEU A 124 0.50 -5.35 -4.48
N ALA A 125 -0.67 -5.01 -5.03
CA ALA A 125 -1.94 -5.65 -4.69
C ALA A 125 -2.22 -6.97 -5.45
N GLN A 126 -1.51 -7.23 -6.56
CA GLN A 126 -1.67 -8.43 -7.39
C GLN A 126 -0.59 -9.49 -7.10
N ASP A 127 0.52 -9.10 -6.47
CA ASP A 127 1.66 -9.95 -6.16
C ASP A 127 1.63 -10.49 -4.69
N GLU A 128 0.51 -10.34 -3.97
CA GLU A 128 0.16 -11.05 -2.71
C GLU A 128 -0.86 -12.17 -2.95
#